data_AF-A0A9E2GE40-F1
#
_entry.id   AF-A0A9E2GE40-F1
#
_cell.length_a   1.000
_cell.length_b   1.000
_cell.length_c   1.000
_cell.angle_alpha   90.00
_cell.angle_beta   90.00
_cell.angle_gamma   90.00
#
_symmetry.space_group_name_H-M   'P 1'
#
loop_
_entity.id
_entity.type
_entity.pdbx_description
1 polymer ?
#
loop_
_entity_poly.entity_id
_entity_poly.type
_entity_poly.pdbx_seq_one_letter_code
_entity_poly.pdbx_strand_id
1 'polypeptide(L)'
;MEQLVTIDLLGQSYTFKTDSEVSKAKEVVDFLENEVKKVESQHSLKTLDITKFTILILAALNIANKNFEIKRNDSEFFNDISQRLNRMISTLDKNIV
;
A
#
# COMPACT_ATOMS: atom_id res chain seq x y z
N MET A 1 -19.09 15.66 5.66
CA MET A 1 -18.81 16.84 4.82
C MET A 1 -17.98 16.34 3.66
N GLU A 2 -18.44 16.51 2.42
CA GLU A 2 -17.66 16.13 1.23
C GLU A 2 -16.41 17.02 1.13
N GLN A 3 -15.25 16.43 0.92
CA GLN A 3 -13.99 17.14 0.74
C GLN A 3 -13.45 16.89 -0.67
N LEU A 4 -12.87 17.92 -1.28
CA LEU A 4 -12.23 17.83 -2.59
C LEU A 4 -10.72 17.74 -2.43
N VAL A 5 -10.10 16.85 -3.19
CA VAL A 5 -8.65 16.68 -3.22
C VAL A 5 -8.18 16.74 -4.65
N THR A 6 -7.22 17.61 -4.92
CA THR A 6 -6.56 17.75 -6.22
C THR A 6 -5.21 17.06 -6.16
N ILE A 7 -4.91 16.30 -7.21
CA ILE A 7 -3.66 15.55 -7.36
C ILE A 7 -3.05 15.85 -8.72
N ASP A 8 -1.72 15.89 -8.78
CA ASP A 8 -0.99 16.14 -10.03
C ASP A 8 -0.26 14.85 -10.45
N LEU A 9 -0.74 14.21 -11.51
CA LEU A 9 -0.17 12.97 -12.03
C LEU A 9 0.20 13.13 -13.50
N LEU A 10 1.45 12.81 -13.84
CA LEU A 10 1.94 12.79 -15.23
C LEU A 10 1.71 14.13 -15.98
N GLY A 11 1.81 15.24 -15.24
CA GLY A 11 1.56 16.60 -15.74
C GLY A 11 0.09 16.95 -15.95
N GLN A 12 -0.85 16.18 -15.39
CA GLN A 12 -2.28 16.46 -15.40
C GLN A 12 -2.83 16.53 -13.97
N SER A 13 -3.59 17.58 -13.70
CA SER A 13 -4.29 17.76 -12.43
C SER A 13 -5.65 17.08 -12.48
N TYR A 14 -5.96 16.29 -11.45
CA TYR A 14 -7.25 15.63 -11.29
C TYR A 14 -7.84 16.00 -9.93
N THR A 15 -9.14 16.32 -9.89
CA THR A 15 -9.83 16.65 -8.64
C THR A 15 -10.88 15.59 -8.34
N PHE A 16 -10.82 15.03 -7.14
CA PHE A 16 -11.69 13.95 -6.68
C PHE A 16 -12.45 14.37 -5.44
N LYS A 17 -13.68 13.86 -5.33
CA LYS A 17 -14.42 13.86 -4.06
C LYS A 17 -13.89 12.73 -3.19
N THR A 18 -13.63 13.02 -1.93
CA THR A 18 -13.25 12.03 -0.93
C THR A 18 -14.18 12.08 0.27
N ASP A 19 -14.55 10.89 0.76
CA ASP A 19 -15.28 10.69 2.00
C ASP A 19 -14.33 10.58 3.21
N SER A 20 -13.01 10.51 2.98
CA SER A 20 -12.00 10.43 4.02
C SER A 20 -11.55 11.82 4.51
N GLU A 21 -11.10 11.90 5.76
CA GLU A 21 -10.49 13.11 6.32
C GLU A 21 -9.34 13.62 5.43
N VAL A 22 -9.30 14.93 5.12
CA VAL A 22 -8.29 15.56 4.24
C VAL A 22 -6.86 15.06 4.47
N SER A 23 -6.46 14.87 5.74
CA SER A 23 -5.11 14.41 6.09
C SER A 23 -4.80 13.02 5.55
N LYS A 24 -5.74 12.08 5.70
CA LYS A 24 -5.59 10.70 5.19
C LYS A 24 -5.65 10.70 3.67
N ALA A 25 -6.47 11.56 3.08
CA ALA A 25 -6.52 11.69 1.64
C ALA A 25 -5.16 12.15 1.09
N LYS A 26 -4.51 13.15 1.70
CA LYS A 26 -3.18 13.63 1.28
C LYS A 26 -2.11 12.53 1.33
N GLU A 27 -2.06 11.74 2.39
CA GLU A 27 -1.11 10.62 2.49
C GLU A 27 -1.30 9.60 1.36
N VAL A 28 -2.56 9.32 0.98
CA VAL A 28 -2.87 8.43 -0.15
C VAL A 28 -2.43 9.04 -1.48
N VAL A 29 -2.57 10.36 -1.66
CA VAL A 29 -2.09 11.08 -2.84
C VAL A 29 -0.57 11.00 -2.94
N ASP A 30 0.14 11.34 -1.87
CA ASP A 30 1.60 11.30 -1.82
C ASP A 30 2.10 9.88 -2.12
N PHE A 31 1.42 8.86 -1.61
CA PHE A 31 1.75 7.46 -1.88
C PHE A 31 1.57 7.09 -3.36
N LEU A 32 0.46 7.51 -3.98
CA LEU A 32 0.20 7.29 -5.40
C LEU A 32 1.23 7.99 -6.29
N GLU A 33 1.53 9.27 -6.02
CA GLU A 33 2.53 10.04 -6.77
C GLU A 33 3.90 9.38 -6.73
N ASN A 34 4.31 8.90 -5.56
CA ASN A 34 5.60 8.23 -5.39
C ASN A 34 5.69 6.93 -6.21
N GLU A 35 4.64 6.12 -6.24
CA GLU A 35 4.64 4.90 -7.07
C GLU A 35 4.60 5.19 -8.56
N VAL A 36 3.88 6.23 -8.99
CA VAL A 36 3.89 6.68 -10.39
C VAL A 36 5.28 7.15 -10.80
N LYS A 37 5.92 8.03 -10.01
CA LYS A 37 7.30 8.51 -10.25
C LYS A 37 8.30 7.36 -10.29
N LYS A 38 8.12 6.35 -9.44
CA LYS A 38 8.97 5.15 -9.41
C LYS A 38 8.84 4.36 -10.71
N VAL A 39 7.62 4.07 -11.16
CA VAL A 39 7.38 3.36 -12.43
C VAL A 39 7.95 4.17 -13.60
N GLU A 40 7.70 5.48 -13.65
CA GLU A 40 8.28 6.37 -14.68
C GLU A 40 9.81 6.25 -14.74
N SER A 41 10.49 6.35 -13.59
CA SER A 41 11.97 6.28 -13.53
C SER A 41 12.55 4.93 -13.94
N GLN A 42 11.83 3.84 -13.68
CA GLN A 42 12.25 2.48 -14.05
C GLN A 42 12.09 2.21 -15.55
N HIS A 43 11.13 2.89 -16.18
CA HIS A 43 10.78 2.70 -17.58
C HIS A 43 11.41 3.74 -18.51
N SER A 44 11.76 4.94 -18.04
CA SER A 44 12.52 5.94 -18.81
C SER A 44 13.90 5.45 -19.26
N LEU A 45 14.44 4.41 -18.61
CA LEU A 45 15.70 3.75 -18.97
C LEU A 45 15.57 2.71 -20.09
N LYS A 46 14.34 2.31 -20.47
CA LYS A 46 14.08 1.34 -21.54
C LYS A 46 13.27 2.03 -22.63
N THR A 47 13.77 1.96 -23.86
CA THR A 47 13.31 2.62 -25.10
C THR A 47 11.90 2.22 -25.59
N LEU A 48 11.00 1.82 -24.69
CA LEU A 48 9.63 1.49 -25.01
C LEU A 48 8.76 2.71 -24.74
N ASP A 49 8.04 3.14 -25.76
CA ASP A 49 7.06 4.23 -25.73
C ASP A 49 5.86 3.78 -24.88
N ILE A 50 6.07 3.74 -23.57
CA ILE A 50 5.08 3.28 -22.61
C ILE A 50 4.09 4.42 -22.38
N THR A 51 2.82 4.16 -22.66
CA THR A 51 1.77 5.16 -22.50
C THR A 51 1.61 5.57 -21.04
N LYS A 52 1.18 6.81 -20.79
CA LYS A 52 0.79 7.31 -19.46
C LYS A 52 -0.20 6.37 -18.76
N PHE A 53 -1.12 5.79 -19.52
CA PHE A 53 -2.08 4.81 -19.00
C PHE A 53 -1.38 3.54 -18.49
N THR A 54 -0.42 3.00 -19.23
CA THR A 54 0.35 1.82 -18.80
C THR A 54 1.15 2.10 -17.52
N ILE A 55 1.74 3.30 -17.39
CA ILE A 55 2.43 3.72 -16.16
C ILE A 55 1.46 3.70 -14.96
N LEU A 56 0.26 4.25 -15.13
CA LEU A 56 -0.76 4.25 -14.08
C LEU A 56 -1.22 2.82 -13.71
N ILE A 57 -1.39 1.93 -14.68
CA ILE A 57 -1.75 0.52 -14.43
C ILE A 57 -0.64 -0.19 -13.64
N LEU A 58 0.62 0.02 -14.01
CA LEU A 58 1.76 -0.57 -13.28
C LEU A 58 1.87 -0.02 -11.86
N ALA A 59 1.68 1.28 -11.68
CA ALA A 59 1.65 1.88 -10.34
C ALA A 59 0.51 1.30 -9.50
N ALA A 60 -0.69 1.14 -10.09
CA ALA A 60 -1.84 0.54 -9.42
C ALA A 60 -1.57 -0.93 -9.02
N LEU A 61 -0.95 -1.72 -9.90
CA LEU A 61 -0.55 -3.10 -9.62
C LEU A 61 0.47 -3.18 -8.49
N ASN A 62 1.47 -2.30 -8.48
CA ASN A 62 2.47 -2.24 -7.40
C ASN A 62 1.83 -1.89 -6.06
N ILE A 63 0.94 -0.90 -6.03
CA ILE A 63 0.18 -0.49 -4.84
C ILE A 63 -0.68 -1.64 -4.32
N ALA A 64 -1.41 -2.31 -5.22
CA ALA A 64 -2.24 -3.46 -4.87
C ALA A 64 -1.37 -4.57 -4.27
N ASN A 65 -0.25 -4.91 -4.91
CA ASN A 65 0.65 -5.95 -4.43
C ASN A 65 1.20 -5.63 -3.03
N LYS A 66 1.66 -4.41 -2.78
CA LYS A 66 2.11 -3.98 -1.43
C LYS A 66 1.03 -4.16 -0.36
N ASN A 67 -0.21 -3.80 -0.68
CA ASN A 67 -1.33 -3.98 0.27
C ASN A 67 -1.64 -5.46 0.53
N PHE A 68 -1.52 -6.31 -0.49
CA PHE A 68 -1.67 -7.76 -0.32
C PHE A 68 -0.54 -8.37 0.53
N GLU A 69 0.70 -7.94 0.31
CA GLU A 69 1.86 -8.36 1.11
C GLU A 69 1.72 -7.97 2.58
N ILE A 70 1.28 -6.74 2.88
CA ILE A 70 1.03 -6.30 4.27
C ILE A 70 -0.02 -7.20 4.94
N LYS A 71 -1.17 -7.41 4.28
CA LYS A 71 -2.23 -8.29 4.83
C LYS A 71 -1.74 -9.71 5.07
N ARG A 72 -0.88 -10.22 4.18
CA ARG A 72 -0.27 -11.54 4.33
C ARG A 72 0.67 -11.59 5.53
N ASN A 73 1.58 -10.62 5.64
CA ASN A 73 2.55 -10.54 6.71
C ASN A 73 1.89 -10.36 8.08
N ASP A 74 0.82 -9.58 8.17
CA ASP A 74 0.04 -9.43 9.41
C ASP A 74 -0.55 -10.77 9.85
N SER A 75 -1.14 -11.53 8.91
CA SER A 75 -1.69 -12.86 9.19
C SER A 75 -0.60 -13.84 9.67
N GLU A 76 0.56 -13.85 9.01
CA GLU A 76 1.69 -14.70 9.39
C GLU A 76 2.23 -14.32 10.78
N PHE A 77 2.38 -13.02 11.07
CA PHE A 77 2.83 -12.50 12.35
C PHE A 77 1.87 -12.85 13.50
N PHE A 78 0.56 -12.65 13.30
CA PHE A 78 -0.46 -13.02 14.29
C PHE A 78 -0.46 -14.52 14.58
N ASN A 79 -0.27 -15.36 13.56
CA ASN A 79 -0.18 -16.80 13.74
C ASN A 79 1.07 -17.22 14.52
N ASP A 80 2.25 -16.64 14.20
CA ASP A 80 3.49 -16.94 14.93
C ASP A 80 3.37 -16.55 16.41
N ILE A 81 2.88 -15.34 16.70
CA ILE A 81 2.65 -14.91 18.08
C ILE A 81 1.68 -15.83 18.79
N SER A 82 0.56 -16.19 18.16
CA SER A 82 -0.44 -17.08 18.76
C SER A 82 0.16 -18.45 19.10
N GLN A 83 0.97 -19.01 18.20
CA GLN A 83 1.66 -20.27 18.44
C GLN A 83 2.67 -20.17 19.59
N ARG A 84 3.44 -19.09 19.66
CA ARG A 84 4.43 -18.87 20.72
C ARG A 84 3.76 -18.69 22.08
N LEU A 85 2.67 -17.93 22.15
CA LEU A 85 1.88 -17.77 23.37
C LEU A 85 1.26 -19.08 23.83
N ASN A 86 0.68 -19.87 22.93
CA ASN A 86 0.13 -21.18 23.27
C ASN A 86 1.19 -22.15 23.81
N ARG A 87 2.42 -22.11 23.25
CA ARG A 87 3.54 -22.90 23.78
C ARG A 87 3.92 -22.45 25.19
N MET A 88 4.01 -21.15 25.44
CA MET A 88 4.30 -20.59 26.76
C MET A 88 3.25 -21.00 27.80
N ILE A 89 1.96 -20.86 27.46
CA ILE A 89 0.84 -21.29 28.31
C ILE A 89 0.96 -22.78 28.63
N SER A 90 1.16 -23.64 27.62
CA SER A 90 1.33 -25.08 27.82
C SER A 90 2.53 -25.42 28.71
N THR A 91 3.64 -24.67 28.60
CA THR A 91 4.79 -24.84 29.49
C THR A 91 4.47 -24.42 30.92
N LEU A 92 3.77 -23.32 31.13
CA LEU A 92 3.35 -22.88 32.46
C LEU A 92 2.40 -23.89 33.10
N ASP A 93 1.38 -24.35 32.36
CA ASP A 93 0.41 -25.35 32.84
C ASP A 93 1.11 -26.66 33.26
N LYS A 94 2.12 -27.09 32.52
CA LYS A 94 2.93 -28.28 32.85
C LYS A 94 3.79 -28.13 34.11
N ASN A 95 4.09 -26.91 34.54
CA ASN A 95 4.90 -26.62 35.73
C ASN A 95 4.03 -26.25 36.95
N ILE A 96 2.70 -26.18 36.79
CA ILE A 96 1.73 -25.97 37.88
C ILE A 96 1.16 -27.31 38.40
N VAL A 97 1.55 -28.43 37.78
CA VAL A 97 1.22 -29.81 38.20
C VAL A 97 2.41 -30.48 38.88
#